data_AF-A0A0A2VA18-F1
#
_entry.id   AF-A0A0A2VA18-F1
#
_cell.length_a   1.000
_cell.length_b   1.000
_cell.length_c   1.000
_cell.angle_alpha   90.00
_cell.angle_beta   90.00
_cell.angle_gamma   90.00
#
_symmetry.space_group_name_H-M   'P 1'
#
loop_
_entity.id
_entity.type
_entity.pdbx_description
1 polymer ?
#
loop_
_entity_poly.entity_id
_entity_poly.type
_entity_poly.pdbx_seq_one_letter_code
_entity_poly.pdbx_strand_id
1 'polypeptide(L)' 'MNFGDQVVSVKKWLLYLILLAIPGVNIVTIFVLAFGNKNETVRNYGKASLLLIGIILILTLIIAFLGSS' A
#
# COMPACT_ATOMS: atom_id res chain seq x y z
N MET A 1 4.04 -25.05 5.95
CA MET A 1 3.48 -23.68 5.97
C MET A 1 2.13 -23.75 6.66
N ASN A 2 1.87 -22.90 7.65
CA ASN A 2 0.58 -22.92 8.36
C ASN A 2 -0.37 -21.94 7.65
N PHE A 3 -1.36 -22.47 6.92
CA PHE A 3 -2.24 -21.66 6.07
C PHE A 3 -3.17 -20.73 6.88
N GLY A 4 -3.36 -20.99 8.17
CA GLY A 4 -4.14 -20.13 9.07
C GLY A 4 -3.56 -18.74 9.27
N ASP A 5 -2.23 -18.59 9.18
CA ASP A 5 -1.54 -17.31 9.40
C ASP A 5 -1.58 -16.39 8.18
N GLN A 6 -1.96 -16.91 7.01
CA GLN A 6 -2.06 -16.16 5.75
C GLN A 6 -3.43 -15.48 5.57
N VAL A 7 -4.48 -16.02 6.19
CA VAL A 7 -5.83 -15.45 6.10
C VAL A 7 -5.99 -14.33 7.14
N VAL A 8 -6.26 -13.12 6.65
CA VAL A 8 -6.53 -11.96 7.50
C VAL A 8 -8.03 -11.78 7.65
N SER A 9 -8.50 -11.66 8.90
CA SER A 9 -9.92 -11.47 9.18
C SER A 9 -10.45 -10.12 8.67
N VAL A 10 -11.75 -10.06 8.39
CA VAL A 10 -12.43 -8.84 7.92
C VAL A 10 -12.23 -7.68 8.90
N LYS A 11 -12.33 -7.92 10.22
CA LYS A 11 -12.08 -6.89 11.24
C LYS A 11 -10.68 -6.28 11.14
N LYS A 12 -9.67 -7.08 10.84
CA LYS A 12 -8.29 -6.62 10.72
C LYS A 12 -8.07 -5.83 9.42
N TRP A 13 -8.69 -6.26 8.32
CA TRP A 13 -8.74 -5.46 7.09
C TRP A 13 -9.44 -4.12 7.28
N LEU A 14 -10.56 -4.11 8.02
CA LEU A 14 -11.29 -2.87 8.31
C LEU A 14 -10.41 -1.85 9.04
N LEU A 15 -9.60 -2.29 10.01
CA LEU A 15 -8.64 -1.41 10.69
C LEU A 15 -7.59 -0.84 9.72
N TYR A 16 -7.04 -1.65 8.83
CA TYR A 16 -6.11 -1.15 7.80
C TYR A 16 -6.78 -0.13 6.89
N LEU A 17 -7.99 -0.40 6.42
CA LEU A 17 -8.72 0.49 5.53
C LEU A 17 -9.08 1.83 6.21
N ILE A 18 -9.42 1.82 7.51
CA ILE A 18 -9.64 3.05 8.28
C ILE A 18 -8.35 3.89 8.36
N LEU A 19 -7.20 3.26 8.62
CA LEU A 19 -5.91 3.96 8.66
C LEU A 19 -5.52 4.51 7.27
N LEU A 20 -5.79 3.77 6.21
CA LEU A 20 -5.55 4.18 4.82
C LEU A 20 -6.49 5.32 4.37
N ALA A 21 -7.67 5.45 4.97
CA ALA A 21 -8.59 6.54 4.66
C ALA A 21 -8.12 7.90 5.20
N ILE A 22 -7.24 7.92 6.21
CA ILE A 22 -6.75 9.15 6.82
C ILE A 22 -5.58 9.72 5.98
N PRO A 23 -5.70 10.95 5.44
CA PRO A 23 -4.61 11.58 4.69
C PRO A 23 -3.33 11.72 5.55
N GLY A 24 -2.15 11.57 4.93
CA GLY A 24 -0.85 11.57 5.63
C GLY A 24 -0.53 10.27 6.37
N VAL A 25 -1.46 9.75 7.18
CA VAL A 25 -1.33 8.45 7.87
C VAL A 25 -1.32 7.29 6.88
N ASN A 26 -2.04 7.43 5.76
CA ASN A 26 -2.08 6.44 4.69
C ASN A 26 -0.67 6.04 4.20
N ILE A 27 0.19 7.02 3.90
CA ILE A 27 1.56 6.76 3.42
C ILE A 27 2.34 5.92 4.45
N VAL A 28 2.35 6.35 5.71
CA VAL A 28 3.03 5.63 6.80
C VAL A 28 2.46 4.22 6.96
N THR A 29 1.13 4.10 6.89
CA THR A 29 0.43 2.82 6.98
C THR A 29 0.89 1.87 5.88
N ILE A 30 0.98 2.32 4.63
CA ILE A 30 1.47 1.49 3.52
C ILE A 30 2.88 0.95 3.80
N PHE A 31 3.80 1.76 4.33
CA PHE A 31 5.13 1.29 4.75
C PHE A 31 5.07 0.24 5.87
N VAL A 32 4.23 0.48 6.89
CA VAL A 32 4.01 -0.50 7.98
C VAL A 32 3.44 -1.81 7.45
N LEU A 33 2.50 -1.77 6.50
CA LEU A 33 1.98 -2.99 5.86
C LEU A 33 3.08 -3.69 5.04
N ALA A 34 3.86 -2.95 4.26
CA ALA A 34 4.87 -3.47 3.34
C ALA A 34 6.11 -4.08 4.01
N PHE A 35 6.49 -3.59 5.20
CA PHE A 35 7.76 -3.97 5.85
C PHE A 35 7.59 -4.41 7.31
N GLY A 36 6.53 -3.97 8.00
CA GLY A 36 6.29 -4.29 9.42
C GLY A 36 5.41 -5.53 9.65
N ASN A 37 4.78 -6.08 8.61
CA ASN A 37 3.83 -7.19 8.77
C ASN A 37 4.47 -8.58 8.57
N LYS A 38 4.10 -9.51 9.46
CA LYS A 38 4.49 -10.92 9.35
C LYS A 38 3.61 -11.70 8.37
N ASN A 39 2.36 -11.28 8.16
CA ASN A 39 1.47 -11.90 7.18
C ASN A 39 1.89 -11.49 5.76
N GLU A 40 2.13 -12.49 4.92
CA GLU A 40 2.66 -12.29 3.57
C GLU A 40 1.67 -11.57 2.63
N THR A 41 0.38 -11.86 2.70
CA THR A 41 -0.64 -11.20 1.88
C THR A 41 -0.74 -9.71 2.18
N VAL A 42 -0.68 -9.32 3.46
CA VAL A 42 -0.66 -7.91 3.87
C VAL A 42 0.63 -7.23 3.41
N ARG A 43 1.75 -7.93 3.53
CA ARG A 43 3.05 -7.42 3.07
C ARG A 43 3.06 -7.18 1.57
N ASN A 44 2.48 -8.10 0.80
CA ASN A 44 2.35 -7.98 -0.65
C ASN A 44 1.41 -6.85 -1.04
N TYR A 45 0.30 -6.65 -0.32
CA TYR A 45 -0.56 -5.48 -0.50
C TYR A 45 0.23 -4.17 -0.34
N GLY A 46 0.95 -4.00 0.79
CA GLY A 46 1.76 -2.79 1.02
C GLY A 46 2.83 -2.57 -0.06
N LYS A 47 3.56 -3.62 -0.44
CA LYS A 47 4.58 -3.52 -1.51
C LYS A 47 3.96 -3.17 -2.86
N ALA A 48 2.83 -3.77 -3.23
CA ALA A 48 2.12 -3.47 -4.46
C ALA A 48 1.61 -2.01 -4.47
N SER A 49 1.08 -1.53 -3.35
CA SER A 49 0.68 -0.13 -3.20
C SER A 49 1.86 0.84 -3.38
N LEU A 50 3.04 0.54 -2.82
CA LEU A 50 4.24 1.37 -3.03
C LEU A 50 4.69 1.38 -4.48
N LEU A 51 4.70 0.22 -5.15
CA LEU A 51 5.04 0.13 -6.56
C LEU A 51 4.07 0.95 -7.41
N LEU A 52 2.77 0.84 -7.14
CA LEU A 52 1.74 1.60 -7.85
C LEU A 52 1.90 3.11 -7.64
N ILE A 53 2.18 3.56 -6.41
CA ILE A 53 2.50 4.96 -6.12
C ILE A 53 3.70 5.41 -6.96
N GLY A 54 4.79 4.63 -6.99
CA GLY A 54 5.97 4.95 -7.80
C GLY A 54 5.67 5.04 -9.30
N ILE A 55 4.88 4.10 -9.84
CA ILE A 55 4.45 4.12 -11.25
C ILE A 55 3.64 5.39 -11.55
N ILE A 56 2.64 5.71 -10.71
CA ILE A 56 1.82 6.91 -10.89
C ILE A 56 2.69 8.16 -10.85
N LEU A 57 3.62 8.25 -9.90
CA LEU A 57 4.52 9.39 -9.75
C LEU A 57 5.37 9.61 -11.01
N ILE A 58 5.93 8.53 -11.57
CA ILE A 58 6.70 8.58 -12.83
C ILE A 58 5.80 9.03 -14.00
N LEU A 59 4.61 8.44 -14.15
CA LEU A 59 3.69 8.81 -15.23
C LEU A 59 3.25 10.27 -15.13
N THR A 60 2.94 10.75 -13.93
CA THR A 60 2.59 12.16 -13.70
C THR A 60 3.74 13.09 -14.08
N LEU A 61 4.99 12.76 -13.75
CA LEU A 61 6.15 13.55 -14.14
C LEU A 61 6.34 13.60 -15.65
N ILE A 62 6.18 12.47 -16.35
CA ILE A 62 6.27 12.39 -17.82
C ILE A 62 5.20 13.29 -18.46
N ILE A 63 3.94 13.16 -18.03
CA ILE A 63 2.83 13.97 -18.56
C ILE A 63 3.05 15.45 -18.29
N ALA A 64 3.46 15.82 -17.06
CA ALA A 64 3.74 17.21 -16.70
C ALA A 64 4.86 17.82 -17.56
N PHE A 65 5.92 17.06 -17.83
CA PHE A 65 7.01 17.49 -18.69
C PHE A 65 6.55 17.69 -20.15
N LEU A 66 5.85 16.70 -20.73
CA LEU A 66 5.36 16.78 -22.11
C LEU A 66 4.29 17.85 -22.31
N GLY A 67 3.46 18.14 -21.31
CA GLY A 67 2.44 19.19 -21.38
C GLY A 67 2.98 20.61 -21.14
N SER A 68 4.26 20.76 -20.81
CA SER A 68 4.90 22.06 -20.54
C SER A 68 5.59 22.69 -21.75
N SER A 69 5.66 21.97 -22.88
CA SER A 69 6.19 22.39 -24.18
C SER A 69 5.10 22.75 -25.17
#